data_AF-A0A524NRA7-F1
#
_entry.id   AF-A0A524NRA7-F1
#
_cell.length_a   1.000
_cell.length_b   1.000
_cell.length_c   1.000
_cell.angle_alpha   90.00
_cell.angle_beta   90.00
_cell.angle_gamma   90.00
#
_symmetry.space_group_name_H-M   'P 1'
#
loop_
_entity.id
_entity.type
_entity.pdbx_description
1 polymer ?
#
loop_
_entity_poly.entity_id
_entity_poly.type
_entity_poly.pdbx_seq_one_letter_code
_entity_poly.pdbx_strand_id
1 'polypeptide(L)'
;MENGLLQWMKANTGRWLISERKQVFNSNKVLDFKIITVDETKEHVKLEFKKGTTVSLPIDFWMFDRVIAKLETKKDFVVIGARLQPPYPKGSLEESVWTKPYPRKTSIKVSPHICDILNHYGIVSYDYTTDPNSGRTVQGAKITRK
;
A
#
# COMPACT_ATOMS: atom_id res chain seq x y z
N MET A 1 8.30 -8.21 9.07
CA MET A 1 8.21 -6.73 9.01
C MET A 1 9.37 -6.12 9.77
N GLU A 2 10.02 -5.12 9.18
CA GLU A 2 11.15 -4.41 9.80
C GLU A 2 10.73 -3.71 11.10
N ASN A 3 11.54 -3.85 12.16
CA ASN A 3 11.24 -3.27 13.48
C ASN A 3 11.11 -1.73 13.42
N GLY A 4 11.87 -1.07 12.55
CA GLY A 4 11.80 0.38 12.34
C GLY A 4 10.44 0.83 11.78
N LEU A 5 9.87 0.08 10.83
CA LEU A 5 8.54 0.37 10.28
C LEU A 5 7.44 0.21 11.34
N LEU A 6 7.53 -0.83 12.16
CA LEU A 6 6.59 -1.05 13.27
C LEU A 6 6.60 0.11 14.27
N GLN A 7 7.80 0.53 14.71
CA GLN A 7 7.96 1.65 15.63
C GLN A 7 7.45 2.95 15.01
N TRP A 8 7.72 3.19 13.74
CA TRP A 8 7.22 4.35 13.02
C TRP A 8 5.70 4.37 12.96
N MET A 9 5.05 3.24 12.67
CA MET A 9 3.58 3.15 12.64
C MET A 9 2.97 3.46 14.02
N LYS A 10 3.55 2.92 15.10
CA LYS A 10 3.11 3.22 16.47
C LYS A 10 3.22 4.72 16.77
N ALA A 11 4.37 5.32 16.48
CA ALA A 11 4.64 6.74 16.72
C ALA A 11 3.71 7.69 15.93
N ASN A 12 3.11 7.22 14.84
CA ASN A 12 2.18 8.00 14.00
C ASN A 12 0.71 7.61 14.19
N THR A 13 0.38 6.78 15.18
CA THR A 13 -1.01 6.44 15.51
C THR A 13 -1.80 7.70 15.86
N GLY A 14 -3.02 7.82 15.36
CA GLY A 14 -3.92 8.96 15.60
C GLY A 14 -3.67 10.18 14.71
N ARG A 15 -2.60 10.20 13.90
CA ARG A 15 -2.28 11.31 12.99
C ARG A 15 -2.88 11.08 11.60
N TRP A 16 -3.43 12.13 10.99
CA TRP A 16 -3.83 12.10 9.58
C TRP A 16 -2.59 12.24 8.69
N LEU A 17 -2.43 11.28 7.78
CA LEU A 17 -1.36 11.21 6.80
C LEU A 17 -1.94 11.47 5.40
N ILE A 18 -1.32 12.41 4.69
CA ILE A 18 -1.71 12.81 3.34
C ILE A 18 -0.93 11.95 2.35
N SER A 19 -1.62 11.11 1.60
CA SER A 19 -0.97 10.25 0.60
C SER A 19 -0.34 11.08 -0.52
N GLU A 20 0.96 10.90 -0.73
CA GLU A 20 1.75 11.56 -1.78
C GLU A 20 1.20 11.25 -3.20
N ARG A 21 0.49 10.13 -3.36
CA ARG A 21 -0.20 9.76 -4.61
C ARG A 21 -1.19 10.83 -5.10
N LYS A 22 -1.74 11.66 -4.21
CA LYS A 22 -2.59 12.80 -4.61
C LYS A 22 -1.83 13.77 -5.51
N GLN A 23 -0.59 14.09 -5.14
CA GLN A 23 0.26 15.03 -5.84
C GLN A 23 0.88 14.37 -7.08
N VAL A 24 1.52 13.21 -6.90
CA VAL A 24 2.24 12.51 -7.98
C VAL A 24 1.29 12.09 -9.10
N PHE A 25 0.11 11.59 -8.78
CA PHE A 25 -0.85 11.10 -9.79
C PHE A 25 -2.00 12.07 -10.10
N ASN A 26 -1.92 13.31 -9.59
CA ASN A 26 -2.95 14.34 -9.73
C ASN A 26 -4.38 13.80 -9.53
N SER A 27 -4.63 13.12 -8.41
CA SER A 27 -5.85 12.34 -8.21
C SER A 27 -6.60 12.70 -6.92
N ASN A 28 -7.76 13.33 -7.07
CA ASN A 28 -8.68 13.62 -5.96
C ASN A 28 -9.39 12.38 -5.40
N LYS A 29 -9.21 11.21 -6.02
CA LYS A 29 -9.80 9.93 -5.58
C LYS A 29 -8.94 9.21 -4.54
N VAL A 30 -7.70 9.65 -4.33
CA VAL A 30 -6.81 9.11 -3.30
C VAL A 30 -7.28 9.62 -1.93
N LEU A 31 -7.43 8.71 -0.98
CA LEU A 31 -7.92 9.03 0.37
C LEU A 31 -6.74 9.25 1.31
N ASP A 32 -6.82 10.30 2.12
CA ASP A 32 -5.96 10.44 3.30
C ASP A 32 -6.35 9.37 4.31
N PHE A 33 -5.37 8.94 5.10
CA PHE A 33 -5.54 7.84 6.03
C PHE A 33 -4.97 8.20 7.40
N LYS A 34 -5.44 7.50 8.43
CA LYS A 34 -4.97 7.59 9.81
C LYS A 34 -4.77 6.19 10.34
N ILE A 35 -3.63 5.92 10.94
CA ILE A 35 -3.40 4.68 11.68
C ILE A 35 -4.21 4.77 12.98
N ILE A 36 -5.21 3.92 13.16
CA ILE A 36 -6.06 3.91 14.37
C ILE A 36 -5.57 2.89 15.40
N THR A 37 -4.94 1.81 14.96
CA THR A 37 -4.44 0.77 15.86
C THR A 37 -3.30 0.02 15.19
N VAL A 38 -2.27 -0.30 15.98
CA VAL A 38 -1.22 -1.26 15.63
C VAL A 38 -1.33 -2.39 16.64
N ASP A 39 -1.76 -3.58 16.20
CA ASP A 39 -1.95 -4.76 17.04
C ASP A 39 -0.83 -5.75 16.74
N GLU A 40 0.16 -5.83 17.62
CA GLU A 40 1.29 -6.76 17.49
C GLU A 40 0.90 -8.20 17.76
N THR A 41 -0.10 -8.42 18.62
CA THR A 41 -0.55 -9.78 18.96
C THR A 41 -1.28 -10.41 17.78
N LYS A 42 -2.04 -9.61 17.03
CA LYS A 42 -2.76 -10.05 15.82
C LYS A 42 -2.03 -9.68 14.53
N GLU A 43 -0.79 -9.21 14.64
CA GLU A 43 0.11 -8.83 13.55
C GLU A 43 -0.56 -8.00 12.45
N HIS A 44 -1.30 -6.94 12.81
CA HIS A 44 -1.92 -6.06 11.83
C HIS A 44 -1.98 -4.60 12.27
N VAL A 45 -2.10 -3.72 11.28
CA VAL A 45 -2.45 -2.31 11.46
C VAL A 45 -3.87 -2.07 10.94
N LYS A 46 -4.60 -1.16 11.57
CA LYS A 46 -5.90 -0.69 11.09
C LYS A 46 -5.79 0.76 10.65
N LEU A 47 -6.29 1.04 9.46
CA LEU A 47 -6.37 2.39 8.89
C LEU A 47 -7.80 2.87 8.91
N GLU A 48 -8.01 4.16 9.16
CA GLU A 48 -9.24 4.90 8.90
C GLU A 48 -9.01 5.87 7.75
N PHE A 49 -10.00 6.07 6.87
CA PHE A 49 -9.91 6.99 5.73
C PHE A 49 -10.82 8.19 5.89
N LYS A 50 -10.40 9.36 5.40
CA LYS A 50 -11.28 10.53 5.25
C LYS A 50 -12.30 10.30 4.13
N LYS A 51 -13.41 9.65 4.47
CA LYS A 51 -14.58 9.48 3.60
C LYS A 51 -15.82 9.84 4.43
N GLY A 52 -16.91 10.28 3.80
CA GLY A 52 -18.17 10.64 4.49
C GLY A 52 -18.77 9.54 5.39
N THR A 53 -18.22 8.31 5.31
CA THR A 53 -18.39 7.24 6.29
C THR A 53 -17.01 6.72 6.73
N THR A 54 -16.82 6.47 8.03
CA THR A 54 -15.62 5.81 8.55
C THR A 54 -15.51 4.41 7.97
N VAL A 55 -14.56 4.21 7.05
CA VAL A 55 -14.17 2.88 6.58
C VAL A 55 -12.85 2.52 7.23
N SER A 56 -12.78 1.32 7.80
CA SER A 56 -11.53 0.78 8.34
C SER A 56 -10.95 -0.31 7.46
N LEU A 57 -9.64 -0.27 7.25
CA LEU A 57 -8.89 -1.30 6.54
C LEU A 57 -7.87 -1.94 7.47
N PRO A 58 -8.08 -3.18 7.91
CA PRO A 58 -6.99 -3.96 8.48
C PRO A 58 -5.97 -4.30 7.38
N ILE A 59 -4.69 -4.27 7.71
CA ILE A 59 -3.57 -4.68 6.87
C ILE A 59 -2.63 -5.51 7.73
N ASP A 60 -2.46 -6.79 7.38
CA ASP A 60 -1.59 -7.69 8.13
C ASP A 60 -0.11 -7.39 7.83
N PHE A 61 0.76 -7.58 8.82
CA PHE A 61 2.19 -7.24 8.74
C PHE A 61 2.93 -7.97 7.62
N TRP A 62 2.58 -9.24 7.37
CA TRP A 62 3.16 -10.03 6.28
C TRP A 62 2.91 -9.41 4.89
N MET A 63 1.88 -8.57 4.74
CA MET A 63 1.60 -7.91 3.46
C MET A 63 2.65 -6.87 3.11
N PHE A 64 3.17 -6.16 4.13
CA PHE A 64 4.27 -5.21 3.95
C PHE A 64 5.52 -5.95 3.47
N ASP A 65 5.85 -7.08 4.10
CA ASP A 65 7.00 -7.91 3.71
C ASP A 65 6.91 -8.37 2.26
N ARG A 66 5.72 -8.78 1.79
CA ARG A 66 5.52 -9.17 0.38
C ARG A 66 5.68 -8.01 -0.58
N VAL A 67 5.16 -6.83 -0.24
CA VAL A 67 5.31 -5.64 -1.09
C VAL A 67 6.79 -5.24 -1.17
N ILE A 68 7.49 -5.19 -0.03
CA ILE A 68 8.91 -4.86 0.03
C ILE A 68 9.72 -5.86 -0.79
N ALA A 69 9.57 -7.16 -0.54
CA ALA A 69 10.29 -8.20 -1.27
C ALA A 69 10.04 -8.11 -2.78
N LYS A 70 8.79 -7.83 -3.20
CA LYS A 70 8.46 -7.65 -4.61
C LYS A 70 9.18 -6.45 -5.22
N LEU A 71 9.18 -5.31 -4.52
CA LEU A 71 9.86 -4.10 -4.98
C LEU A 71 11.37 -4.29 -5.05
N GLU A 72 11.97 -5.03 -4.13
CA GLU A 72 13.40 -5.35 -4.13
C GLU A 72 13.83 -6.21 -5.33
N THR A 73 12.92 -7.03 -5.87
CA THR A 73 13.21 -7.85 -7.06
C THR A 73 13.29 -7.03 -8.36
N LYS A 74 12.93 -5.74 -8.34
CA LYS A 74 12.81 -4.89 -9.53
C LYS A 74 13.66 -3.63 -9.37
N LYS A 75 14.43 -3.30 -10.41
CA LYS A 75 15.18 -2.04 -10.48
C LYS A 75 14.31 -0.85 -10.89
N ASP A 76 13.12 -1.12 -11.39
CA ASP A 76 12.20 -0.14 -11.97
C ASP A 76 10.84 -0.14 -11.24
N PHE A 77 9.98 0.83 -11.56
CA PHE A 77 8.66 0.97 -10.99
C PHE A 77 7.78 -0.26 -11.26
N VAL A 78 7.21 -0.79 -10.19
CA VAL A 78 6.27 -1.92 -10.21
C VAL A 78 4.85 -1.37 -10.17
N VAL A 79 3.99 -1.91 -11.04
CA VAL A 79 2.56 -1.58 -11.06
C VAL A 79 1.95 -1.86 -9.69
N ILE A 80 1.35 -0.84 -9.06
CA ILE A 80 0.71 -0.98 -7.74
C ILE A 80 -0.49 -1.94 -7.83
N GLY A 81 -1.25 -1.84 -8.91
CA GLY A 81 -2.44 -2.65 -9.18
C GLY A 81 -3.74 -1.87 -8.97
N ALA A 82 -4.79 -2.28 -9.70
CA ALA A 82 -6.00 -1.49 -9.86
C ALA A 82 -7.31 -2.23 -9.53
N ARG A 83 -7.27 -3.45 -8.97
CA ARG A 83 -8.46 -4.29 -8.79
C ARG A 83 -8.72 -4.63 -7.32
N LEU A 84 -9.99 -4.63 -6.93
CA LEU A 84 -10.44 -5.08 -5.60
C LEU A 84 -10.56 -6.62 -5.52
N GLN A 85 -10.85 -7.25 -6.65
CA GLN A 85 -11.11 -8.68 -6.78
C GLN A 85 -10.23 -9.29 -7.87
N PRO A 86 -9.94 -10.60 -7.79
CA PRO A 86 -9.21 -11.30 -8.83
C PRO A 86 -9.97 -11.30 -10.17
N PRO A 87 -9.29 -11.55 -11.31
CA PRO A 87 -7.84 -11.77 -11.39
C PRO A 87 -7.07 -10.45 -11.25
N TYR A 88 -6.01 -10.46 -10.45
CA TYR A 88 -5.13 -9.30 -10.26
C TYR A 88 -4.16 -9.17 -11.45
N PRO A 89 -3.71 -7.96 -11.82
CA PRO A 89 -2.75 -7.79 -12.91
C PRO A 89 -1.45 -8.54 -12.62
N LYS A 90 -1.00 -9.37 -13.56
CA LYS A 90 0.20 -10.19 -13.41
C LYS A 90 1.42 -9.31 -13.17
N GLY A 91 2.21 -9.64 -12.16
CA GLY A 91 3.41 -8.92 -11.77
C GLY A 91 3.17 -7.66 -10.91
N SER A 92 1.91 -7.31 -10.60
CA SER A 92 1.60 -6.15 -9.76
C SER A 92 1.85 -6.40 -8.26
N LEU A 93 1.89 -5.31 -7.49
CA LEU A 93 1.94 -5.40 -6.03
C LEU A 93 0.65 -6.02 -5.48
N GLU A 94 -0.51 -5.71 -6.05
CA GLU A 94 -1.78 -6.34 -5.70
C GLU A 94 -1.71 -7.86 -5.85
N GLU A 95 -1.27 -8.39 -6.98
CA GLU A 95 -1.09 -9.85 -7.12
C GLU A 95 -0.19 -10.41 -6.00
N SER A 96 0.91 -9.72 -5.68
CA SER A 96 1.88 -10.17 -4.67
C SER A 96 1.27 -10.26 -3.26
N VAL A 97 0.41 -9.29 -2.91
CA VAL A 97 -0.33 -9.29 -1.64
C VAL A 97 -1.37 -10.41 -1.59
N TRP A 98 -2.10 -10.62 -2.69
CA TRP A 98 -3.26 -11.53 -2.74
C TRP A 98 -2.96 -12.96 -3.24
N THR A 99 -1.69 -13.32 -3.43
CA THR A 99 -1.25 -14.69 -3.76
C THR A 99 -1.71 -15.76 -2.76
N LYS A 100 -2.16 -15.37 -1.57
CA LYS A 100 -2.92 -16.23 -0.64
C LYS A 100 -4.29 -15.57 -0.39
N PRO A 101 -5.38 -16.34 -0.24
CA PRO A 101 -6.69 -15.77 0.04
C PRO A 101 -6.59 -14.89 1.28
N TYR A 102 -6.89 -13.60 1.11
CA TYR A 102 -6.93 -12.69 2.22
C TYR A 102 -8.11 -13.09 3.13
N PRO A 103 -7.90 -13.22 4.44
CA PRO A 103 -8.94 -13.70 5.33
C PRO A 103 -10.14 -12.74 5.46
N ARG A 104 -10.09 -11.54 4.87
CA ARG A 104 -11.08 -10.47 5.10
C ARG A 104 -11.62 -9.91 3.79
N LYS A 105 -12.94 -9.75 3.67
CA LYS A 105 -13.52 -8.96 2.59
C LYS A 105 -13.26 -7.47 2.87
N THR A 106 -12.76 -6.75 1.87
CA THR A 106 -12.56 -5.29 1.95
C THR A 106 -13.16 -4.61 0.72
N SER A 107 -13.72 -3.42 0.91
CA SER A 107 -14.20 -2.53 -0.16
C SER A 107 -13.12 -1.54 -0.64
N ILE A 108 -11.92 -1.62 -0.07
CA ILE A 108 -10.76 -0.76 -0.34
C ILE A 108 -9.58 -1.63 -0.77
N LYS A 109 -8.84 -1.16 -1.79
CA LYS A 109 -7.64 -1.82 -2.33
C LYS A 109 -6.51 -1.75 -1.31
N VAL A 110 -5.76 -2.84 -1.13
CA VAL A 110 -4.79 -2.93 -0.02
C VAL A 110 -3.43 -2.38 -0.42
N SER A 111 -2.90 -2.76 -1.58
CA SER A 111 -1.52 -2.42 -1.97
C SER A 111 -1.25 -0.93 -2.07
N PRO A 112 -2.17 -0.08 -2.58
CA PRO A 112 -1.93 1.35 -2.60
C PRO A 112 -1.70 1.94 -1.21
N HIS A 113 -2.38 1.42 -0.18
CA HIS A 113 -2.26 1.92 1.19
C HIS A 113 -1.05 1.33 1.93
N ILE A 114 -0.64 0.11 1.59
CA ILE A 114 0.68 -0.40 1.99
C ILE A 114 1.76 0.54 1.44
N CYS A 115 1.71 0.85 0.14
CA CYS A 115 2.68 1.77 -0.46
C CYS A 115 2.63 3.15 0.21
N ASP A 116 1.45 3.66 0.57
CA ASP A 116 1.31 4.96 1.24
C ASP A 116 2.08 4.97 2.57
N ILE A 117 1.95 3.92 3.37
CA ILE A 117 2.70 3.77 4.63
C ILE A 117 4.21 3.68 4.36
N LEU A 118 4.63 2.86 3.39
CA LEU A 118 6.04 2.67 3.07
C LEU A 118 6.69 3.94 2.50
N ASN A 119 5.92 4.74 1.75
CA ASN A 119 6.33 6.03 1.22
C ASN A 119 6.50 7.06 2.36
N HIS A 120 5.54 7.16 3.28
CA HIS A 120 5.71 8.01 4.47
C HIS A 120 6.87 7.57 5.38
N TYR A 121 7.17 6.27 5.43
CA TYR A 121 8.35 5.76 6.12
C TYR A 121 9.67 6.08 5.39
N GLY A 122 9.59 6.41 4.10
CA GLY A 122 10.71 6.85 3.27
C GLY A 122 11.46 5.70 2.58
N ILE A 123 10.80 4.58 2.29
CA ILE A 123 11.41 3.45 1.56
C ILE A 123 10.76 3.16 0.20
N VAL A 124 9.72 3.90 -0.16
CA VAL A 124 9.05 3.80 -1.45
C VAL A 124 8.84 5.19 -2.06
N SER A 125 9.11 5.30 -3.37
CA SER A 125 8.70 6.44 -4.20
C SER A 125 7.65 6.04 -5.22
N TYR A 126 6.93 7.05 -5.72
CA TYR A 126 5.89 6.92 -6.72
C TYR A 126 6.28 7.59 -8.03
N ASP A 127 5.89 6.95 -9.13
CA ASP A 127 5.88 7.55 -10.47
C ASP A 127 4.95 6.73 -11.37
N TYR A 128 4.74 7.18 -12.59
CA TYR A 128 4.05 6.42 -13.61
C TYR A 128 4.96 5.33 -14.19
N THR A 129 4.35 4.20 -14.55
CA THR A 129 5.02 3.09 -15.24
C THR A 129 4.09 2.52 -16.31
N THR A 130 4.63 1.70 -17.22
CA THR A 130 3.83 1.02 -18.24
C THR A 130 3.44 -0.37 -17.75
N ASP A 131 2.14 -0.68 -17.73
CA ASP A 131 1.67 -2.04 -17.46
C ASP A 131 2.09 -2.96 -18.60
N PRO A 132 2.94 -3.98 -18.36
CA PRO A 132 3.44 -4.86 -19.41
C PRO A 132 2.34 -5.69 -20.07
N ASN A 133 1.17 -5.83 -19.44
CA ASN A 133 0.06 -6.62 -19.98
C ASN A 133 -0.84 -5.80 -20.91
N SER A 134 -0.97 -4.50 -20.69
CA SER A 134 -1.91 -3.64 -21.42
C SER A 134 -1.26 -2.51 -22.21
N GLY A 135 0.03 -2.25 -22.01
CA GLY A 135 0.77 -1.13 -22.60
C GLY A 135 0.34 0.25 -22.06
N ARG A 136 -0.57 0.30 -21.08
CA ARG A 136 -1.09 1.55 -20.53
C ARG A 136 -0.16 2.14 -19.49
N THR A 137 -0.07 3.47 -19.45
CA THR A 137 0.54 4.20 -18.36
C THR A 137 -0.33 4.09 -17.11
N VAL A 138 0.25 3.59 -16.02
CA VAL A 138 -0.42 3.29 -14.75
C VAL A 138 0.42 3.75 -13.55
N GLN A 139 -0.17 3.73 -12.36
CA GLN A 139 0.52 4.07 -11.12
C GLN A 139 1.54 2.99 -10.75
N GLY A 140 2.79 3.42 -10.55
CA GLY A 140 3.91 2.59 -10.15
C GLY A 140 4.47 2.98 -8.79
N ALA A 141 5.14 2.03 -8.14
CA ALA A 141 5.91 2.24 -6.93
C ALA A 141 7.28 1.58 -7.07
N LYS A 142 8.31 2.17 -6.46
CA LYS A 142 9.69 1.66 -6.50
C LYS A 142 10.32 1.76 -5.12
N ILE A 143 11.18 0.80 -4.78
CA ILE A 143 11.99 0.87 -3.55
C ILE A 143 12.99 2.03 -3.66
N THR A 144 12.99 2.92 -2.67
CA THR A 144 14.05 3.91 -2.47
C THR A 144 14.92 3.40 -1.34
N ARG A 145 16.14 2.97 -1.64
CA ARG A 145 17.09 2.64 -0.58
C ARG A 145 17.39 3.92 0.23
N LYS A 146 17.27 3.82 1.55
CA LYS A 146 17.95 4.73 2.47
C LYS A 146 19.44 4.40 2.50
#